data_AF-A0A8J3GPM9-F1
#
_entry.id   AF-A0A8J3GPM9-F1
#
_cell.length_a   1.000
_cell.length_b   1.000
_cell.length_c   1.000
_cell.angle_alpha   90.00
_cell.angle_beta   90.00
_cell.angle_gamma   90.00
#
_symmetry.space_group_name_H-M   'P 1'
#
loop_
_entity.id
_entity.type
_entity.pdbx_description
1 polymer ?
#
loop_
_entity_poly.entity_id
_entity_poly.type
_entity_poly.pdbx_seq_one_letter_code
_entity_poly.pdbx_strand_id
1 'polypeptide(L)'
;MKPIAPHSRRPRWPLILAIIVPPSVLVAVLIPSLSNPGPTTQDMWVGATPFGPTSEASAGEVEIIHEALHDIGAQCAETDPDLRAIAAHVDRIIEFSQRYPVGRFPIDDETATASSLLLVTREAVKTCAPAEVARIDAARQ
;
A
#
# COMPACT_ATOMS: atom_id res chain seq x y z
N MET A 1 -5.21 33.49 -41.21
CA MET A 1 -5.60 32.73 -40.01
C MET A 1 -5.12 31.30 -40.18
N LYS A 2 -4.28 30.80 -39.27
CA LYS A 2 -3.63 29.48 -39.33
C LYS A 2 -3.74 28.83 -37.93
N PRO A 3 -4.25 27.61 -37.79
CA PRO A 3 -4.40 26.98 -36.47
C PRO A 3 -3.05 26.42 -35.99
N ILE A 4 -2.75 26.66 -34.72
CA ILE A 4 -1.61 26.07 -34.00
C ILE A 4 -2.18 24.91 -33.19
N ALA A 5 -1.82 23.68 -33.56
CA ALA A 5 -2.11 22.48 -32.78
C ALA A 5 -1.09 22.32 -31.64
N PRO A 6 -1.49 21.94 -30.41
CA PRO A 6 -0.56 21.57 -29.36
C PRO A 6 -0.06 20.12 -29.53
N HIS A 7 1.25 19.97 -29.68
CA HIS A 7 1.94 18.68 -29.75
C HIS A 7 2.16 18.14 -28.33
N SER A 8 1.36 17.15 -27.94
CA SER A 8 1.55 16.34 -26.73
C SER A 8 2.81 15.46 -26.88
N ARG A 9 3.85 15.72 -26.08
CA ARG A 9 5.02 14.84 -25.95
C ARG A 9 4.83 13.96 -24.72
N ARG A 10 4.58 12.66 -24.93
CA ARG A 10 4.62 11.65 -23.85
C ARG A 10 6.08 11.29 -23.53
N PRO A 11 6.50 11.30 -22.25
CA PRO A 11 7.81 10.77 -21.88
C PRO A 11 7.78 9.24 -21.94
N ARG A 12 8.64 8.69 -22.81
CA ARG A 12 8.96 7.26 -22.90
C ARG A 12 10.06 6.95 -21.89
N TRP A 13 9.72 6.28 -20.80
CA TRP A 13 10.72 5.70 -19.90
C TRP A 13 11.10 4.29 -20.39
N PRO A 14 12.40 3.96 -20.52
CA PRO A 14 12.84 2.62 -20.89
C PRO A 14 12.81 1.67 -19.69
N LEU A 15 12.14 0.53 -19.85
CA LEU A 15 12.23 -0.64 -18.99
C LEU A 15 13.67 -1.19 -19.05
N ILE A 16 14.41 -1.10 -17.93
CA ILE A 16 15.67 -1.80 -17.75
C ILE A 16 15.40 -3.03 -16.89
N LEU A 17 15.28 -4.19 -17.55
CA LEU A 17 15.32 -5.52 -16.95
C LEU A 17 16.77 -5.84 -16.56
N ALA A 18 17.09 -5.84 -15.28
CA ALA A 18 18.34 -6.37 -14.75
C ALA A 18 18.09 -7.72 -14.08
N ILE A 19 18.24 -8.80 -14.85
CA ILE A 19 18.31 -10.17 -14.36
C ILE A 19 19.73 -10.39 -13.84
N ILE A 20 19.90 -10.44 -12.53
CA ILE A 20 21.17 -10.81 -11.89
C ILE A 20 21.02 -12.25 -11.39
N VAL A 21 21.63 -13.19 -12.11
CA VAL A 21 21.78 -14.60 -11.67
C VAL A 21 23.11 -14.72 -10.93
N PRO A 22 23.14 -15.00 -9.62
CA PRO A 22 24.38 -15.36 -8.94
C PRO A 22 24.76 -16.83 -9.23
N PRO A 23 26.07 -17.14 -9.37
CA PRO A 23 26.55 -18.49 -9.62
C PRO A 23 26.62 -19.29 -8.32
N SER A 24 25.71 -20.25 -8.14
CA SER A 24 25.78 -21.18 -7.00
C SER A 24 26.74 -22.33 -7.30
N VAL A 25 27.80 -22.41 -6.50
CA VAL A 25 28.81 -23.46 -6.50
C VAL A 25 28.16 -24.79 -6.08
N LEU A 26 28.24 -25.79 -6.96
CA LEU A 26 27.80 -27.17 -6.73
C LEU A 26 28.78 -27.90 -5.79
N VAL A 27 28.35 -28.20 -4.57
CA VAL A 27 28.96 -29.22 -3.72
C VAL A 27 27.99 -30.39 -3.63
N ALA A 28 28.30 -31.47 -4.34
CA ALA A 28 27.54 -32.71 -4.31
C ALA A 28 27.93 -33.52 -3.05
N VAL A 29 27.01 -33.60 -2.09
CA VAL A 29 27.07 -34.59 -1.01
C VAL A 29 26.03 -35.67 -1.30
N LEU A 30 26.49 -36.86 -1.66
CA LEU A 30 25.68 -38.07 -1.81
C LEU A 30 25.24 -38.55 -0.42
N ILE A 31 23.94 -38.46 -0.12
CA ILE A 31 23.33 -39.16 1.02
C ILE A 31 22.25 -40.09 0.46
N PRO A 32 22.27 -41.39 0.80
CA PRO A 32 21.36 -42.39 0.22
C PRO A 32 19.90 -42.16 0.63
N SER A 33 19.02 -42.38 -0.35
CA SER A 33 17.57 -42.29 -0.28
C SER A 33 16.97 -43.15 0.83
N LEU A 34 16.34 -42.49 1.82
CA LEU A 34 15.26 -43.08 2.60
C LEU A 34 13.95 -42.55 2.02
N SER A 35 13.29 -43.41 1.24
CA SER A 35 11.94 -43.19 0.73
C SER A 35 10.95 -43.09 1.88
N ASN A 36 10.67 -41.87 2.33
CA ASN A 36 9.49 -41.57 3.12
C ASN A 36 8.51 -40.86 2.17
N PRO A 37 7.27 -41.34 1.97
CA PRO A 37 6.25 -40.51 1.35
C PRO A 37 5.86 -39.43 2.37
N GLY A 38 6.71 -38.40 2.48
CA GLY A 38 6.32 -37.16 3.14
C GLY A 38 5.10 -36.59 2.41
N PRO A 39 4.16 -35.95 3.12
CA PRO A 39 3.05 -35.28 2.49
C PRO A 39 3.63 -34.32 1.44
N THR A 40 3.19 -34.51 0.20
CA THR A 40 3.51 -33.65 -0.94
C THR A 40 3.33 -32.20 -0.50
N THR A 41 4.43 -31.46 -0.40
CA THR A 41 4.46 -29.99 -0.30
C THR A 41 4.11 -29.39 -1.66
N GLN A 42 2.96 -29.82 -2.19
CA GLN A 42 2.23 -29.18 -3.26
C GLN A 42 0.93 -28.74 -2.59
N ASP A 43 0.66 -27.44 -2.59
CA ASP A 43 -0.44 -26.75 -1.88
C ASP A 43 -0.10 -26.09 -0.54
N MET A 44 1.09 -25.48 -0.40
CA MET A 44 1.29 -24.40 0.59
C MET A 44 0.77 -23.04 0.11
N TRP A 45 -0.18 -23.00 -0.83
CA TRP A 45 -1.07 -21.85 -0.97
C TRP A 45 -2.35 -22.19 -0.20
N VAL A 46 -2.26 -22.06 1.12
CA VAL A 46 -3.45 -21.94 1.96
C VAL A 46 -4.08 -20.62 1.50
N GLY A 47 -5.04 -20.72 0.58
CA GLY A 47 -5.80 -19.57 0.12
C GLY A 47 -6.19 -18.77 1.34
N ALA A 48 -5.73 -17.52 1.41
CA ALA A 48 -5.99 -16.65 2.54
C ALA A 48 -7.51 -16.62 2.71
N THR A 49 -8.02 -17.39 3.68
CA THR A 49 -9.42 -17.30 4.04
C THR A 49 -9.62 -15.85 4.41
N PRO A 50 -10.63 -15.18 3.84
CA PRO A 50 -10.85 -13.79 4.17
C PRO A 50 -11.06 -13.69 5.69
N PHE A 51 -10.08 -13.16 6.44
CA PHE A 51 -10.18 -13.01 7.89
C PHE A 51 -11.09 -11.86 8.29
N GLY A 52 -12.27 -12.15 8.83
CA GLY A 52 -13.20 -11.12 9.34
C GLY A 52 -14.16 -10.56 8.27
N PRO A 53 -15.09 -9.68 8.64
CA PRO A 53 -16.10 -9.17 7.71
C PRO A 53 -15.47 -8.26 6.64
N THR A 54 -16.15 -8.12 5.50
CA THR A 54 -15.92 -7.01 4.58
C THR A 54 -16.51 -5.75 5.20
N SER A 55 -15.86 -4.60 5.00
CA SER A 55 -16.41 -3.30 5.39
C SER A 55 -17.70 -3.01 4.62
N GLU A 56 -18.59 -2.25 5.23
CA GLU A 56 -19.78 -1.71 4.57
C GLU A 56 -19.48 -0.46 3.71
N ALA A 57 -18.24 0.03 3.74
CA ALA A 57 -17.80 1.14 2.92
C ALA A 57 -18.03 0.86 1.43
N SER A 58 -18.59 1.83 0.71
CA SER A 58 -18.74 1.73 -0.73
C SER A 58 -17.36 1.77 -1.41
N ALA A 59 -17.25 1.18 -2.60
CA ALA A 59 -16.02 1.24 -3.39
C ALA A 59 -15.56 2.69 -3.67
N GLY A 60 -16.51 3.62 -3.85
CA GLY A 60 -16.18 5.04 -4.05
C GLY A 60 -15.62 5.72 -2.79
N GLU A 61 -16.11 5.37 -1.60
CA GLU A 61 -15.54 5.88 -0.35
C GLU A 61 -14.14 5.33 -0.09
N VAL A 62 -13.91 4.06 -0.44
CA VAL A 62 -12.59 3.43 -0.36
C VAL A 62 -11.60 4.13 -1.31
N GLU A 63 -12.01 4.40 -2.56
CA GLU A 63 -11.18 5.11 -3.54
C GLU A 63 -10.76 6.50 -3.05
N ILE A 64 -11.70 7.28 -2.48
CA ILE A 64 -11.39 8.62 -1.95
C ILE A 64 -10.29 8.57 -0.87
N ILE A 65 -10.28 7.52 -0.06
CA ILE A 65 -9.30 7.34 1.01
C ILE A 65 -7.97 6.81 0.47
N HIS A 66 -8.02 5.96 -0.56
CA HIS A 66 -6.83 5.55 -1.29
C HIS A 66 -6.13 6.75 -1.93
N GLU A 67 -6.87 7.58 -2.66
CA GLU A 67 -6.36 8.84 -3.24
C GLU A 67 -5.79 9.76 -2.15
N ALA A 68 -6.48 9.91 -1.02
CA ALA A 68 -5.98 10.73 0.09
C ALA A 68 -4.64 10.23 0.65
N LEU A 69 -4.42 8.92 0.70
CA LEU A 69 -3.14 8.35 1.13
C LEU A 69 -2.02 8.65 0.14
N HIS A 70 -2.30 8.54 -1.17
CA HIS A 70 -1.37 8.93 -2.22
C HIS A 70 -1.04 10.42 -2.18
N ASP A 71 -2.05 11.28 -1.98
CA ASP A 71 -1.85 12.73 -1.91
C ASP A 71 -0.98 13.13 -0.72
N ILE A 72 -1.17 12.50 0.46
CA ILE A 72 -0.28 12.69 1.61
C ILE A 72 1.15 12.32 1.24
N GLY A 73 1.35 11.15 0.64
CA GLY A 73 2.68 10.68 0.22
C GLY A 73 3.34 11.64 -0.78
N ALA A 74 2.58 12.13 -1.75
CA ALA A 74 3.04 13.10 -2.75
C ALA A 74 3.44 14.43 -2.10
N GLN A 75 2.59 15.00 -1.24
CA GLN A 75 2.91 16.24 -0.51
C GLN A 75 4.17 16.07 0.34
N CYS A 76 4.29 14.97 1.08
CA CYS A 76 5.43 14.72 1.95
C CYS A 76 6.75 14.42 1.21
N ALA A 77 6.71 14.21 -0.11
CA ALA A 77 7.90 14.12 -0.95
C ALA A 77 8.38 15.49 -1.46
N GLU A 78 7.56 16.54 -1.35
CA GLU A 78 7.92 17.89 -1.77
C GLU A 78 8.91 18.57 -0.81
N THR A 79 9.66 19.55 -1.32
CA THR A 79 10.58 20.35 -0.49
C THR A 79 9.83 21.31 0.44
N ASP A 80 8.66 21.78 0.02
CA ASP A 80 7.78 22.68 0.77
C ASP A 80 6.34 22.12 0.73
N PRO A 81 6.01 21.15 1.60
CA PRO A 81 4.72 20.47 1.60
C PRO A 81 3.57 21.40 2.00
N ASP A 82 2.40 21.26 1.37
CA ASP A 82 1.19 21.94 1.85
C ASP A 82 0.63 21.21 3.08
N LEU A 83 1.04 21.68 4.26
CA LEU A 83 0.61 21.11 5.54
C LEU A 83 -0.91 21.19 5.75
N ARG A 84 -1.59 22.18 5.16
CA ARG A 84 -3.04 22.31 5.27
C ARG A 84 -3.74 21.26 4.41
N ALA A 85 -3.22 21.00 3.21
CA ALA A 85 -3.71 19.90 2.37
C ALA A 85 -3.52 18.55 3.09
N ILE A 86 -2.32 18.29 3.63
CA ILE A 86 -2.04 17.07 4.41
C ILE A 86 -3.05 16.90 5.55
N ALA A 87 -3.27 17.94 6.35
CA ALA A 87 -4.24 17.90 7.45
C ALA A 87 -5.66 17.55 6.96
N ALA A 88 -6.11 18.13 5.83
CA ALA A 88 -7.42 17.83 5.26
C ALA A 88 -7.54 16.37 4.78
N HIS A 89 -6.47 15.76 4.26
CA HIS A 89 -6.45 14.34 3.91
C HIS A 89 -6.44 13.45 5.15
N VAL A 90 -5.67 13.81 6.19
CA VAL A 90 -5.68 13.12 7.49
C VAL A 90 -7.07 13.14 8.11
N ASP A 91 -7.79 14.26 8.03
CA ASP A 91 -9.17 14.39 8.53
C ASP A 91 -10.10 13.37 7.88
N ARG A 92 -10.04 13.23 6.56
CA ARG A 92 -10.86 12.27 5.81
C ARG A 92 -10.54 10.83 6.21
N ILE A 93 -9.26 10.51 6.39
CA ILE A 93 -8.82 9.17 6.79
C ILE A 93 -9.29 8.82 8.21
N ILE A 94 -9.19 9.77 9.14
CA ILE A 94 -9.69 9.60 10.50
C ILE A 94 -11.21 9.42 10.48
N GLU A 95 -11.94 10.27 9.76
CA GLU A 95 -13.40 10.19 9.65
C GLU A 95 -13.84 8.84 9.06
N PHE A 96 -13.19 8.38 7.99
CA PHE A 96 -13.48 7.08 7.38
C PHE A 96 -13.21 5.94 8.36
N SER A 97 -12.07 5.96 9.06
CA SER A 97 -11.70 4.95 10.05
C SER A 97 -12.69 4.89 11.21
N GLN A 98 -13.26 6.02 11.62
CA GLN A 98 -14.27 6.10 12.66
C GLN A 98 -15.65 5.63 12.17
N ARG A 99 -15.99 5.90 10.91
CA ARG A 99 -17.25 5.47 10.29
C ARG A 99 -17.28 3.97 10.02
N TYR A 100 -16.14 3.41 9.62
CA TYR A 100 -15.98 1.99 9.30
C TYR A 100 -14.90 1.35 10.19
N PRO A 101 -15.14 1.25 11.51
CA PRO A 101 -14.12 0.79 12.46
C PRO A 101 -13.85 -0.73 12.35
N VAL A 102 -14.77 -1.47 11.74
CA VAL A 102 -14.70 -2.92 11.58
C VAL A 102 -14.79 -3.32 10.12
N GLY A 103 -14.22 -4.48 9.83
CA GLY A 103 -14.20 -5.04 8.49
C GLY A 103 -13.05 -4.54 7.64
N ARG A 104 -12.93 -5.16 6.48
CA ARG A 104 -11.81 -4.98 5.57
C ARG A 104 -12.24 -4.35 4.27
N PHE A 105 -11.35 -3.54 3.69
CA PHE A 105 -11.55 -2.89 2.41
C PHE A 105 -10.27 -3.00 1.57
N PRO A 106 -10.39 -3.08 0.23
CA PRO A 106 -9.23 -3.13 -0.65
C PRO A 106 -8.51 -1.77 -0.67
N ILE A 107 -7.18 -1.77 -0.65
CA ILE A 107 -6.35 -0.61 -1.02
C ILE A 107 -5.20 -1.17 -1.85
N ASP A 108 -4.99 -0.62 -3.05
CA ASP A 108 -4.05 -1.18 -4.03
C ASP A 108 -4.31 -2.69 -4.27
N ASP A 109 -3.27 -3.52 -4.22
CA ASP A 109 -3.33 -4.98 -4.29
C ASP A 109 -3.46 -5.66 -2.92
N GLU A 110 -3.67 -4.86 -1.86
CA GLU A 110 -3.69 -5.31 -0.47
C GLU A 110 -5.08 -5.16 0.17
N THR A 111 -5.23 -5.80 1.33
CA THR A 111 -6.44 -5.67 2.16
C THR A 111 -6.15 -4.87 3.42
N ALA A 112 -6.83 -3.74 3.57
CA ALA A 112 -6.69 -2.86 4.72
C ALA A 112 -7.82 -3.01 5.74
N THR A 113 -7.56 -2.50 6.94
CA THR A 113 -8.50 -2.28 8.05
C THR A 113 -8.38 -0.80 8.47
N ALA A 114 -9.34 -0.29 9.23
CA ALA A 114 -9.24 1.06 9.82
C ALA A 114 -7.92 1.24 10.60
N SER A 115 -7.54 0.24 11.42
CA SER A 115 -6.31 0.27 12.21
C SER A 115 -5.04 0.29 11.35
N SER A 116 -4.97 -0.51 10.28
CA SER A 116 -3.81 -0.52 9.38
C SER A 116 -3.73 0.75 8.55
N LEU A 117 -4.87 1.29 8.10
CA LEU A 117 -4.94 2.57 7.41
C LEU A 117 -4.40 3.72 8.28
N LEU A 118 -4.83 3.83 9.53
CA LEU A 118 -4.32 4.84 10.46
C LEU A 118 -2.82 4.64 10.74
N LEU A 119 -2.34 3.41 10.83
CA LEU A 119 -0.92 3.12 11.02
C LEU A 119 -0.06 3.57 9.83
N VAL A 120 -0.49 3.26 8.61
CA VAL A 120 0.23 3.67 7.39
C VAL A 120 0.18 5.18 7.24
N THR A 121 -0.96 5.82 7.54
CA THR A 121 -1.09 7.29 7.51
C THR A 121 -0.15 7.95 8.51
N ARG A 122 -0.06 7.42 9.74
CA ARG A 122 0.88 7.89 10.76
C ARG A 122 2.32 7.82 10.25
N GLU A 123 2.69 6.70 9.64
CA GLU A 123 4.02 6.47 9.09
C GLU A 123 4.34 7.45 7.95
N ALA A 124 3.36 7.73 7.08
CA ALA A 124 3.51 8.67 5.97
C ALA A 124 3.78 10.11 6.46
N VAL A 125 3.09 10.55 7.51
CA VAL A 125 3.19 11.95 7.98
C VAL A 125 4.30 12.21 9.00
N LYS A 126 4.87 11.17 9.63
CA LYS A 126 5.70 11.34 10.84
C LYS A 126 6.90 12.28 10.69
N THR A 127 7.44 12.40 9.47
CA THR A 127 8.63 13.22 9.19
C THR A 127 8.24 14.60 8.65
N CYS A 128 7.32 14.67 7.69
CA CYS A 128 6.92 15.90 6.98
C CYS A 128 5.88 16.74 7.75
N ALA A 129 4.96 16.10 8.47
CA ALA A 129 3.86 16.74 9.18
C ALA A 129 3.68 16.12 10.59
N PRO A 130 4.70 16.22 11.47
CA PRO A 130 4.70 15.55 12.77
C PRO A 130 3.57 16.00 13.71
N ALA A 131 2.98 17.17 13.48
CA ALA A 131 1.82 17.66 14.25
C ALA A 131 0.58 16.75 14.11
N GLU A 132 0.44 16.02 13.00
CA GLU A 132 -0.69 15.14 12.73
C GLU A 132 -0.61 13.81 13.48
N VAL A 133 0.60 13.39 13.90
CA VAL A 133 0.82 12.08 14.54
C VAL A 133 -0.04 11.90 15.79
N ALA A 134 -0.15 12.93 16.62
CA ALA A 134 -0.94 12.86 17.85
C ALA A 134 -2.44 12.67 17.57
N ARG A 135 -2.94 13.27 16.47
CA ARG A 135 -4.34 13.15 16.06
C ARG A 135 -4.63 11.74 15.55
N ILE A 136 -3.73 11.18 14.77
CA ILE A 136 -3.83 9.80 14.27
C ILE A 136 -3.71 8.79 15.42
N ASP A 137 -2.79 8.97 16.36
CA ASP A 137 -2.64 8.10 17.52
C ASP A 137 -3.85 8.17 18.47
N ALA A 138 -4.54 9.32 18.56
CA ALA A 138 -5.80 9.44 19.28
C ALA A 138 -6.94 8.67 18.59
N ALA A 139 -6.99 8.65 17.25
CA ALA A 139 -8.01 7.95 16.49
C ALA A 139 -7.86 6.41 16.48
N ARG A 140 -6.72 5.89 16.97
CA ARG A 140 -6.41 4.44 17.04
C ARG A 140 -6.81 3.78 18.36
N GLN A 141 -7.28 4.56 19.33
CA GLN A 141 -7.70 4.10 20.66
C GLN A 141 -9.19 3.75 20.67
#